data_AF-A4F847-F1
#
_entry.id   AF-A4F847-F1
#
_cell.length_a   1.000
_cell.length_b   1.000
_cell.length_c   1.000
_cell.angle_alpha   90.00
_cell.angle_beta   90.00
_cell.angle_gamma   90.00
#
_symmetry.space_group_name_H-M   'P 1'
#
loop_
_entity.id
_entity.type
_entity.pdbx_description
1 polymer ?
#
loop_
_entity_poly.entity_id
_entity_poly.type
_entity_poly.pdbx_seq_one_letter_code
_entity_poly.pdbx_strand_id
1 'polypeptide(L)'
;MTAKGVLRRADVPAAGRALGIELPERVRSAADVPALHWPWTAALGAGLLSIDGGRAVPASALTGWRSANADEVLDLWTRGFAAALTGLFDDDEGSEGLEIGRLALTVLASDPEPTRAELATAISHAILDAGYELYRTFARGFGVRDPAEVTLELLAAFGTVTGTPGRRITPLGRWALSVIGTRGVALLGSSDDAEEDGTYQLKIALQHVRPACWRRVLMSASATLGELHEVIQVAFAWDDDHLHGFTVGRRRYGDPYFDFEYDEHEITLATAFARTRKPITYTYDFGDDWRHEITLEKVVEPAPAATDPICVDGRGDAPVEDCGDDEAAWIAFDKVGINTRLARLGGGGQEAQARLRDDIEVILTDAYGEAEQMTAFQTVLDEEIDFPVPATLLGNPVVVTGLVEDDATLELRARCKGKHAKGLVSFADLEFRPGTVESWLHAAYVTYLGRSPSGVTPPSTWDGLTRWLS
;
A
#
# COMPACT_ATOMS: atom_id res chain seq x y z
N MET A 1 33.36 12.78 -8.22
CA MET A 1 32.66 11.96 -7.20
C MET A 1 33.15 10.51 -7.24
N THR A 2 32.92 9.73 -6.18
CA THR A 2 33.06 8.27 -6.19
C THR A 2 31.92 7.64 -7.01
N ALA A 3 31.97 6.33 -7.27
CA ALA A 3 30.89 5.62 -7.95
C ALA A 3 29.55 5.69 -7.18
N LYS A 4 29.60 5.80 -5.84
CA LYS A 4 28.45 5.98 -4.95
C LYS A 4 27.98 7.44 -4.81
N GLY A 5 28.44 8.35 -5.68
CA GLY A 5 28.03 9.75 -5.64
C GLY A 5 28.57 10.58 -4.45
N VAL A 6 29.56 10.07 -3.73
CA VAL A 6 30.17 10.76 -2.59
C VAL A 6 31.35 11.63 -3.04
N LEU A 7 31.61 12.71 -2.30
CA LEU A 7 32.81 13.52 -2.44
C LEU A 7 34.08 12.66 -2.35
N ARG A 8 35.00 12.80 -3.31
CA ARG A 8 36.25 12.03 -3.30
C ARG A 8 37.11 12.52 -2.14
N ARG A 9 37.90 11.63 -1.53
CA ARG A 9 38.84 11.98 -0.46
C ARG A 9 39.74 13.17 -0.81
N ALA A 10 40.19 13.26 -2.07
CA ALA A 10 41.05 14.35 -2.54
C ALA A 10 40.35 15.73 -2.53
N ASP A 11 39.02 15.76 -2.61
CA ASP A 11 38.22 16.98 -2.71
C ASP A 11 37.74 17.48 -1.32
N VAL A 12 37.76 16.61 -0.30
CA VAL A 12 37.30 16.93 1.08
C VAL A 12 38.01 18.17 1.67
N PRO A 13 39.35 18.34 1.55
CA PRO A 13 40.01 19.55 2.04
C PRO A 13 39.52 20.85 1.41
N ALA A 14 39.21 20.83 0.11
CA ALA A 14 38.72 22.01 -0.58
C ALA A 14 37.28 22.33 -0.18
N ALA A 15 36.42 21.31 -0.09
CA ALA A 15 35.03 21.47 0.35
C ALA A 15 34.93 21.96 1.80
N GLY A 16 35.75 21.41 2.71
CA GLY A 16 35.81 21.85 4.10
C GLY A 16 36.15 23.33 4.22
N ARG A 17 37.18 23.80 3.49
CA ARG A 17 37.53 25.23 3.46
C ARG A 17 36.41 26.11 2.89
N ALA A 18 35.74 25.67 1.83
CA ALA A 18 34.65 26.43 1.22
C ALA A 18 33.45 26.61 2.16
N LEU A 19 33.21 25.64 3.04
CA LEU A 19 32.10 25.64 4.00
C LEU A 19 32.50 26.11 5.40
N GLY A 20 33.76 26.47 5.62
CA GLY A 20 34.27 26.85 6.95
C GLY A 20 34.28 25.70 7.96
N ILE A 21 34.39 24.45 7.50
CA ILE A 21 34.41 23.25 8.33
C ILE A 21 35.86 22.89 8.67
N GLU A 22 36.15 22.77 9.98
CA GLU A 22 37.41 22.23 10.45
C GLU A 22 37.48 20.71 10.18
N LEU A 23 38.60 20.27 9.60
CA LEU A 23 38.80 18.88 9.23
C LEU A 23 39.72 18.18 10.24
N PRO A 24 39.43 16.90 10.59
CA PRO A 24 40.32 16.13 11.44
C PRO A 24 41.67 15.86 10.74
N GLU A 25 42.73 15.63 11.52
CA GLU A 25 44.09 15.41 11.00
C GLU A 25 44.18 14.24 10.00
N ARG A 26 43.31 13.23 10.15
CA ARG A 26 43.22 12.08 9.24
C ARG A 26 41.79 11.90 8.76
N VAL A 27 41.56 12.21 7.50
CA VAL A 27 40.30 11.93 6.78
C VAL A 27 40.53 10.76 5.82
N ARG A 28 39.79 9.65 6.01
CA ARG A 28 39.81 8.50 5.10
C ARG A 28 38.72 8.65 4.03
N SER A 29 37.58 9.20 4.39
CA SER A 29 36.46 9.50 3.49
C SER A 29 35.67 10.73 3.96
N ALA A 30 34.79 11.26 3.10
CA ALA A 30 33.89 12.34 3.50
C ALA A 30 33.01 11.95 4.70
N ALA A 31 32.63 10.67 4.84
CA ALA A 31 31.83 10.16 5.96
C ALA A 31 32.51 10.29 7.34
N ASP A 32 33.85 10.41 7.38
CA ASP A 32 34.55 10.72 8.64
C ASP A 32 34.33 12.19 9.09
N VAL A 33 33.67 13.02 8.27
CA VAL A 33 33.39 14.44 8.54
C VAL A 33 31.86 14.68 8.45
N PRO A 34 31.09 14.39 9.52
CA PRO A 34 29.64 14.51 9.52
C PRO A 34 29.11 15.88 9.08
N ALA A 35 29.77 16.95 9.51
CA ALA A 35 29.44 18.33 9.14
C ALA A 35 29.53 18.61 7.63
N LEU A 36 30.25 17.76 6.88
CA LEU A 36 30.34 17.83 5.42
C LEU A 36 29.46 16.77 4.75
N HIS A 37 29.48 15.55 5.28
CA HIS A 37 28.81 14.41 4.64
C HIS A 37 27.29 14.49 4.73
N TRP A 38 26.72 14.83 5.89
CA TRP A 38 25.26 14.87 6.04
C TRP A 38 24.63 15.96 5.17
N PRO A 39 25.14 17.21 5.14
CA PRO A 39 24.60 18.22 4.23
C PRO A 39 24.76 17.83 2.75
N TRP A 40 25.84 17.14 2.38
CA TRP A 40 26.03 16.63 1.02
C TRP A 40 24.94 15.63 0.63
N THR A 41 24.74 14.61 1.47
CA THR A 41 23.72 13.57 1.23
C THR A 41 22.32 14.18 1.23
N ALA A 42 22.06 15.11 2.14
CA ALA A 42 20.80 15.84 2.21
C ALA A 42 20.53 16.67 0.95
N ALA A 43 21.55 17.35 0.44
CA ALA A 43 21.42 18.17 -0.76
C ALA A 43 21.18 17.33 -2.03
N LEU A 44 21.77 16.13 -2.11
CA LEU A 44 21.45 15.17 -3.16
C LEU A 44 20.00 14.67 -3.05
N GLY A 45 19.57 14.24 -1.85
CA GLY A 45 18.19 13.74 -1.63
C GLY A 45 17.11 14.81 -1.82
N ALA A 46 17.39 16.05 -1.44
CA ALA A 46 16.49 17.18 -1.67
C ALA A 46 16.48 17.64 -3.15
N GLY A 47 17.37 17.14 -4.01
CA GLY A 47 17.50 17.60 -5.39
C GLY A 47 18.03 19.04 -5.50
N LEU A 48 18.77 19.51 -4.49
CA LEU A 48 19.51 20.77 -4.54
C LEU A 48 20.81 20.61 -5.32
N LEU A 49 21.38 19.40 -5.30
CA LEU A 49 22.54 18.99 -6.07
C LEU A 49 22.21 17.74 -6.88
N SER A 50 22.80 17.63 -8.07
CA SER A 50 22.86 16.38 -8.84
C SER A 50 24.28 16.11 -9.30
N ILE A 51 24.55 14.91 -9.79
CA ILE A 51 25.87 14.50 -10.26
C ILE A 51 25.83 14.26 -11.77
N ASP A 52 26.52 15.10 -12.52
CA ASP A 52 26.66 14.99 -13.97
C ASP A 52 28.14 14.91 -14.35
N GLY A 53 28.50 13.95 -15.20
CA GLY A 53 29.89 13.72 -15.62
C GLY A 53 30.89 13.55 -14.45
N GLY A 54 30.42 13.07 -13.29
CA GLY A 54 31.22 12.92 -12.07
C GLY A 54 31.50 14.22 -11.30
N ARG A 55 30.81 15.31 -11.64
CA ARG A 55 30.84 16.62 -10.96
C ARG A 55 29.49 16.88 -10.29
N ALA A 56 29.51 17.54 -9.14
CA ALA A 56 28.27 18.05 -8.56
C ALA A 56 27.87 19.35 -9.26
N VAL A 57 26.61 19.43 -9.66
CA VAL A 57 26.00 20.58 -10.33
C VAL A 57 24.72 20.98 -9.59
N PRO A 58 24.31 22.26 -9.67
CA PRO A 58 22.98 22.68 -9.23
C PRO A 58 21.88 21.82 -9.85
N ALA A 59 20.93 21.38 -9.04
CA ALA A 59 19.73 20.68 -9.51
C ALA A 59 18.48 21.57 -9.39
N SER A 60 17.36 21.10 -9.94
CA SER A 60 16.13 21.88 -10.15
C SER A 60 15.58 22.51 -8.87
N ALA A 61 15.68 21.82 -7.73
CA ALA A 61 15.20 22.37 -6.47
C ALA A 61 16.02 23.59 -6.01
N LEU A 62 17.32 23.64 -6.33
CA LEU A 62 18.16 24.78 -5.96
C LEU A 62 17.78 26.05 -6.74
N THR A 63 17.36 25.91 -7.99
CA THR A 63 16.84 27.03 -8.77
C THR A 63 15.53 27.59 -8.20
N GLY A 64 14.64 26.73 -7.71
CA GLY A 64 13.37 27.13 -7.07
C GLY A 64 13.49 27.57 -5.61
N TRP A 65 14.60 27.27 -4.93
CA TRP A 65 14.78 27.50 -3.49
C TRP A 65 14.49 28.93 -3.02
N ARG A 66 14.85 29.94 -3.82
CA ARG A 66 14.67 31.35 -3.45
C ARG A 66 13.21 31.80 -3.42
N SER A 67 12.33 31.07 -4.11
CA SER A 67 10.89 31.31 -4.15
C SER A 67 10.10 30.27 -3.36
N ALA A 68 10.78 29.36 -2.66
CA ALA A 68 10.11 28.25 -1.98
C ALA A 68 9.24 28.74 -0.82
N ASN A 69 8.01 28.25 -0.75
CA ASN A 69 7.10 28.45 0.37
C ASN A 69 7.43 27.48 1.54
N ALA A 70 6.71 27.60 2.66
CA ALA A 70 6.98 26.79 3.84
C ALA A 70 6.81 25.28 3.61
N ASP A 71 5.81 24.87 2.82
CA ASP A 71 5.54 23.47 2.52
C ASP A 71 6.60 22.89 1.58
N GLU A 72 7.03 23.66 0.58
CA GLU A 72 8.13 23.29 -0.33
C GLU A 72 9.45 23.14 0.44
N VAL A 73 9.73 24.04 1.40
CA VAL A 73 10.90 23.95 2.26
C VAL A 73 10.83 22.70 3.16
N LEU A 74 9.65 22.39 3.71
CA LEU A 74 9.46 21.18 4.54
C LEU A 74 9.58 19.90 3.73
N ASP A 75 9.07 19.85 2.49
CA ASP A 75 9.24 18.69 1.60
C ASP A 75 10.73 18.47 1.27
N LEU A 76 11.44 19.54 0.87
CA LEU A 76 12.88 19.48 0.60
C LEU A 76 13.68 19.06 1.83
N TRP A 77 13.35 19.60 3.00
CA TRP A 77 13.96 19.21 4.27
C TRP A 77 13.71 17.73 4.55
N THR A 78 12.50 17.22 4.31
CA THR A 78 12.14 15.82 4.60
C THR A 78 12.87 14.87 3.68
N ARG A 79 12.92 15.16 2.37
CA ARG A 79 13.68 14.34 1.41
C ARG A 79 15.18 14.35 1.71
N GLY A 80 15.73 15.51 2.09
CA GLY A 80 17.11 15.62 2.54
C GLY A 80 17.38 14.84 3.84
N PHE A 81 16.46 14.90 4.80
CA PHE A 81 16.55 14.16 6.06
C PHE A 81 16.48 12.65 5.84
N ALA A 82 15.54 12.21 5.02
CA ALA A 82 15.40 10.82 4.58
C ALA A 82 16.70 10.29 3.95
N ALA A 83 17.24 11.03 2.99
CA ALA A 83 18.49 10.64 2.32
C ALA A 83 19.67 10.59 3.30
N ALA A 84 19.75 11.52 4.26
CA ALA A 84 20.82 11.53 5.25
C ALA A 84 20.72 10.34 6.23
N LEU A 85 19.51 9.96 6.64
CA LEU A 85 19.26 8.74 7.44
C LEU A 85 19.71 7.49 6.69
N THR A 86 19.29 7.34 5.45
CA THR A 86 19.67 6.21 4.59
C THR A 86 21.18 6.15 4.36
N GLY A 87 21.79 7.30 4.03
CA GLY A 87 23.23 7.39 3.79
C GLY A 87 24.07 7.13 5.04
N LEU A 88 23.53 7.33 6.25
CA LEU A 88 24.23 7.03 7.50
C LEU A 88 24.56 5.55 7.64
N PHE A 89 23.68 4.67 7.13
CA PHE A 89 23.80 3.21 7.29
C PHE A 89 24.29 2.47 6.04
N ASP A 90 24.68 3.20 4.98
CA ASP A 90 25.04 2.63 3.67
C ASP A 90 23.95 1.69 3.13
N ASP A 91 22.69 2.07 3.38
CA ASP A 91 21.50 1.35 2.94
C ASP A 91 21.16 1.79 1.51
N ASP A 92 21.67 1.04 0.52
CA ASP A 92 21.48 1.38 -0.90
C ASP A 92 19.98 1.34 -1.31
N GLU A 93 19.13 0.59 -0.61
CA GLU A 93 17.69 0.48 -0.91
C GLU A 93 16.85 1.54 -0.19
N GLY A 94 17.30 1.99 0.97
CA GLY A 94 16.74 3.11 1.74
C GLY A 94 15.67 2.75 2.75
N SER A 95 15.23 1.49 2.78
CA SER A 95 14.17 1.02 3.67
C SER A 95 14.61 0.88 5.14
N GLU A 96 15.84 0.41 5.37
CA GLU A 96 16.35 0.08 6.70
C GLU A 96 16.83 1.34 7.42
N GLY A 97 17.57 2.22 6.74
CA GLY A 97 18.06 3.46 7.33
C GLY A 97 16.93 4.42 7.73
N LEU A 98 15.88 4.48 6.92
CA LEU A 98 14.66 5.22 7.26
C LEU A 98 13.94 4.62 8.46
N GLU A 99 13.79 3.29 8.49
CA GLU A 99 13.13 2.61 9.59
C GLU A 99 13.89 2.75 10.91
N ILE A 100 15.23 2.70 10.88
CA ILE A 100 16.08 2.99 12.03
C ILE A 100 15.82 4.41 12.57
N GLY A 101 15.79 5.41 11.67
CA GLY A 101 15.48 6.79 12.06
C GLY A 101 14.08 6.94 12.65
N ARG A 102 13.09 6.26 12.06
CA ARG A 102 11.70 6.23 12.53
C ARG A 102 11.60 5.64 13.94
N LEU A 103 12.20 4.48 14.17
CA LEU A 103 12.21 3.81 15.47
C LEU A 103 12.92 4.65 16.54
N ALA A 104 14.02 5.30 16.20
CA ALA A 104 14.70 6.21 17.12
C ALA A 104 13.79 7.39 17.52
N LEU A 105 13.07 7.99 16.56
CA LEU A 105 12.07 9.03 16.85
C LEU A 105 10.88 8.50 17.66
N THR A 106 10.43 7.27 17.43
CA THR A 106 9.38 6.62 18.24
C THR A 106 9.80 6.46 19.69
N VAL A 107 11.02 6.00 19.95
CA VAL A 107 11.56 5.90 21.32
C VAL A 107 11.63 7.28 21.97
N LEU A 108 12.09 8.30 21.25
CA LEU A 108 12.12 9.68 21.74
C LEU A 108 10.74 10.29 21.98
N ALA A 109 9.71 9.80 21.28
CA ALA A 109 8.33 10.25 21.40
C ALA A 109 7.53 9.51 22.49
N SER A 110 8.13 8.50 23.13
CA SER A 110 7.47 7.65 24.12
C SER A 110 7.10 8.41 25.40
N ASP A 111 6.06 7.94 26.09
CA ASP A 111 5.59 8.48 27.37
C ASP A 111 5.58 7.35 28.43
N PRO A 112 6.37 7.44 29.52
CA PRO A 112 7.28 8.55 29.86
C PRO A 112 8.50 8.63 28.96
N GLU A 113 9.01 9.86 28.75
CA GLU A 113 10.22 10.07 27.96
C GLU A 113 11.42 9.35 28.60
N PRO A 114 12.21 8.59 27.81
CA PRO A 114 13.36 7.85 28.34
C PRO A 114 14.44 8.79 28.89
N THR A 115 15.13 8.36 29.94
CA THR A 115 16.26 9.13 30.47
C THR A 115 17.45 9.10 29.51
N ARG A 116 18.37 10.07 29.62
CA ARG A 116 19.59 10.10 28.80
C ARG A 116 20.40 8.79 28.87
N ALA A 117 20.45 8.17 30.06
CA ALA A 117 21.21 6.93 30.27
C ALA A 117 20.54 5.71 29.62
N GLU A 118 19.21 5.75 29.46
CA GLU A 118 18.42 4.65 28.88
C GLU A 118 18.19 4.83 27.39
N LEU A 119 18.24 6.07 26.87
CA LEU A 119 17.86 6.39 25.50
C LEU A 119 18.62 5.59 24.43
N ALA A 120 19.96 5.50 24.52
CA ALA A 120 20.76 4.75 23.55
C ALA A 120 20.44 3.24 23.56
N THR A 121 20.26 2.68 24.76
CA THR A 121 19.84 1.28 24.95
C THR A 121 18.44 1.04 24.42
N ALA A 122 17.50 1.94 24.71
CA ALA A 122 16.12 1.84 24.25
C ALA A 122 16.01 1.90 22.72
N ILE A 123 16.79 2.76 22.07
CA ILE A 123 16.89 2.80 20.59
C ILE A 123 17.42 1.46 20.07
N SER A 124 18.51 0.95 20.66
CA SER A 124 19.12 -0.31 20.23
C SER A 124 18.17 -1.50 20.38
N HIS A 125 17.42 -1.56 21.49
CA HIS A 125 16.42 -2.60 21.74
C HIS A 125 15.24 -2.48 20.76
N ALA A 126 14.68 -1.28 20.57
CA ALA A 126 13.57 -1.09 19.64
C ALA A 126 13.93 -1.53 18.20
N ILE A 127 15.17 -1.28 17.77
CA ILE A 127 15.67 -1.72 16.47
C ILE A 127 15.85 -3.24 16.41
N LEU A 128 16.40 -3.85 17.47
CA LEU A 128 16.58 -5.30 17.56
C LEU A 128 15.24 -6.05 17.59
N ASP A 129 14.29 -5.57 18.38
CA ASP A 129 12.94 -6.11 18.50
C ASP A 129 12.19 -6.00 17.17
N ALA A 130 12.44 -4.92 16.42
CA ALA A 130 11.93 -4.81 15.07
C ALA A 130 12.55 -5.89 14.16
N GLY A 131 13.85 -6.18 14.24
CA GLY A 131 14.38 -7.36 13.56
C GLY A 131 15.90 -7.44 13.49
N TYR A 132 16.40 -8.66 13.41
CA TYR A 132 17.84 -8.92 13.42
C TYR A 132 18.58 -8.30 12.23
N GLU A 133 18.02 -8.35 11.01
CA GLU A 133 18.63 -7.72 9.84
C GLU A 133 18.72 -6.20 9.98
N LEU A 134 17.66 -5.57 10.51
CA LEU A 134 17.65 -4.14 10.78
C LEU A 134 18.72 -3.76 11.82
N TYR A 135 18.84 -4.55 12.89
CA TYR A 135 19.90 -4.38 13.89
C TYR A 135 21.29 -4.57 13.30
N ARG A 136 21.46 -5.54 12.38
CA ARG A 136 22.74 -5.78 11.70
C ARG A 136 23.16 -4.56 10.87
N THR A 137 22.21 -3.89 10.22
CA THR A 137 22.44 -2.62 9.49
C THR A 137 22.73 -1.47 10.45
N PHE A 138 21.94 -1.33 11.51
CA PHE A 138 22.14 -0.31 12.56
C PHE A 138 23.51 -0.41 13.24
N ALA A 139 23.97 -1.62 13.55
CA ALA A 139 25.24 -1.86 14.22
C ALA A 139 26.46 -1.78 13.28
N ARG A 140 26.26 -1.53 11.98
CA ARG A 140 27.33 -1.57 10.98
C ARG A 140 28.12 -0.26 10.95
N GLY A 141 29.45 -0.36 10.91
CA GLY A 141 30.29 0.70 10.31
C GLY A 141 30.66 1.89 11.19
N PHE A 142 30.25 1.96 12.46
CA PHE A 142 30.58 3.10 13.34
C PHE A 142 31.87 2.93 14.16
N GLY A 143 32.58 1.82 13.97
CA GLY A 143 33.84 1.54 14.67
C GLY A 143 33.64 1.42 16.17
N VAL A 144 34.26 2.33 16.95
CA VAL A 144 34.12 2.39 18.42
C VAL A 144 32.96 3.28 18.88
N ARG A 145 32.28 3.96 17.97
CA ARG A 145 31.17 4.85 18.31
C ARG A 145 29.89 4.03 18.46
N ASP A 146 29.10 4.41 19.46
CA ASP A 146 27.76 3.86 19.64
C ASP A 146 26.86 4.33 18.48
N PRO A 147 26.25 3.41 17.71
CA PRO A 147 25.36 3.75 16.60
C PRO A 147 24.17 4.60 17.04
N ALA A 148 23.62 4.40 18.24
CA ALA A 148 22.51 5.20 18.75
C ALA A 148 22.92 6.66 18.95
N GLU A 149 24.15 6.89 19.45
CA GLU A 149 24.69 8.23 19.63
C GLU A 149 24.90 8.94 18.28
N VAL A 150 25.38 8.22 17.27
CA VAL A 150 25.54 8.78 15.90
C VAL A 150 24.18 9.13 15.29
N THR A 151 23.19 8.25 15.41
CA THR A 151 21.81 8.52 14.97
C THR A 151 21.28 9.78 15.65
N LEU A 152 21.43 9.90 16.96
CA LEU A 152 20.96 11.05 17.73
C LEU A 152 21.67 12.36 17.34
N GLU A 153 22.94 12.31 16.95
CA GLU A 153 23.65 13.49 16.41
C GLU A 153 23.09 13.93 15.07
N LEU A 154 22.79 12.98 14.17
CA LEU A 154 22.14 13.29 12.89
C LEU A 154 20.75 13.88 13.12
N LEU A 155 19.95 13.27 13.99
CA LEU A 155 18.62 13.77 14.37
C LEU A 155 18.70 15.21 14.90
N ALA A 156 19.68 15.51 15.75
CA ALA A 156 19.91 16.86 16.28
C ALA A 156 20.38 17.84 15.19
N ALA A 157 21.24 17.40 14.26
CA ALA A 157 21.71 18.23 13.14
C ALA A 157 20.57 18.68 12.21
N PHE A 158 19.52 17.87 12.11
CA PHE A 158 18.29 18.22 11.37
C PHE A 158 17.24 18.94 12.21
N GLY A 159 17.48 19.16 13.50
CA GLY A 159 16.55 19.85 14.40
C GLY A 159 15.35 19.01 14.84
N THR A 160 15.35 17.70 14.57
CA THR A 160 14.29 16.77 15.03
C THR A 160 14.38 16.47 16.52
N VAL A 161 15.56 16.68 17.10
CA VAL A 161 15.87 16.49 18.51
C VAL A 161 16.63 17.70 19.01
N THR A 162 16.40 18.11 20.26
CA THR A 162 17.17 19.18 20.87
C THR A 162 18.65 18.81 20.94
N GLY A 163 19.53 19.81 20.88
CA GLY A 163 20.95 19.61 21.16
C GLY A 163 21.22 19.06 22.58
N THR A 164 22.48 18.81 22.88
CA THR A 164 22.92 18.41 24.21
C THR A 164 22.82 19.57 25.22
N PRO A 165 22.49 19.31 26.51
CA PRO A 165 22.19 18.02 27.14
C PRO A 165 20.70 17.66 27.12
N GLY A 166 20.40 16.35 27.18
CA GLY A 166 19.05 15.84 27.44
C GLY A 166 18.20 15.46 26.23
N ARG A 167 18.63 15.79 24.99
CA ARG A 167 18.07 15.31 23.70
C ARG A 167 16.58 14.90 23.74
N ARG A 168 15.68 15.87 23.62
CA ARG A 168 14.23 15.64 23.53
C ARG A 168 13.71 15.81 22.10
N ILE A 169 12.67 15.08 21.72
CA ILE A 169 12.05 15.26 20.42
C ILE A 169 11.44 16.67 20.30
N THR A 170 11.68 17.32 19.16
CA THR A 170 11.10 18.64 18.86
C THR A 170 9.75 18.49 18.14
N PRO A 171 8.95 19.57 18.00
CA PRO A 171 7.77 19.54 17.14
C PRO A 171 8.09 19.09 15.70
N LEU A 172 9.23 19.53 15.15
CA LEU A 172 9.70 19.10 13.83
C LEU A 172 10.03 17.59 13.82
N GLY A 173 10.59 17.05 14.90
CA GLY A 173 10.83 15.61 15.02
C GLY A 173 9.54 14.78 15.09
N ARG A 174 8.52 15.24 15.81
CA ARG A 174 7.19 14.59 15.84
C ARG A 174 6.51 14.63 14.47
N TRP A 175 6.62 15.77 13.78
CA TRP A 175 6.13 15.89 12.41
C TRP A 175 6.88 14.95 11.46
N ALA A 176 8.21 14.92 11.51
CA ALA A 176 9.03 14.04 10.69
C ALA A 176 8.72 12.56 10.94
N LEU A 177 8.47 12.16 12.19
CA LEU A 177 8.03 10.80 12.54
C LEU A 177 6.74 10.43 11.82
N SER A 178 5.74 11.33 11.81
CA SER A 178 4.49 11.11 11.09
C SER A 178 4.72 10.99 9.58
N VAL A 179 5.49 11.92 8.99
CA VAL A 179 5.73 11.94 7.54
C VAL A 179 6.50 10.72 7.07
N ILE A 180 7.54 10.29 7.80
CA ILE A 180 8.29 9.06 7.49
C ILE A 180 7.37 7.84 7.62
N GLY A 181 6.52 7.79 8.66
CA GLY A 181 5.55 6.70 8.85
C GLY A 181 4.54 6.57 7.71
N THR A 182 4.17 7.71 7.08
CA THR A 182 3.21 7.75 5.97
C THR A 182 3.89 7.50 4.62
N ARG A 183 4.93 8.28 4.28
CA ARG A 183 5.59 8.32 2.96
C ARG A 183 6.71 7.29 2.80
N GLY A 184 7.39 6.88 3.88
CA GLY A 184 8.43 5.85 3.81
C GLY A 184 9.53 6.13 2.78
N VAL A 185 9.91 5.11 1.99
CA VAL A 185 10.97 5.22 0.97
C VAL A 185 10.60 6.13 -0.22
N ALA A 186 9.34 6.56 -0.35
CA ALA A 186 8.91 7.53 -1.35
C ALA A 186 9.67 8.85 -1.23
N LEU A 187 10.11 9.17 -0.02
CA LEU A 187 10.95 10.33 0.28
C LEU A 187 12.33 10.27 -0.39
N LEU A 188 12.75 9.10 -0.88
CA LEU A 188 14.04 8.85 -1.52
C LEU A 188 13.93 8.74 -3.04
N GLY A 189 12.72 8.68 -3.60
CA GLY A 189 12.48 8.66 -5.04
C GLY A 189 12.71 10.04 -5.64
N SER A 190 13.03 10.08 -6.94
CA SER A 190 12.80 11.30 -7.70
C SER A 190 11.27 11.52 -7.80
N SER A 191 10.84 12.76 -7.99
CA SER A 191 9.42 13.10 -8.25
C SER A 191 8.80 12.34 -9.43
N ASP A 192 9.60 11.58 -10.18
CA ASP A 192 9.25 10.92 -11.43
C ASP A 192 9.02 9.40 -11.28
N ASP A 193 9.30 8.80 -10.10
CA ASP A 193 9.32 7.33 -9.95
C ASP A 193 7.99 6.69 -9.50
N ALA A 194 7.01 7.49 -9.08
CA ALA A 194 5.66 7.03 -8.74
C ALA A 194 4.66 8.16 -9.01
N GLU A 195 4.26 8.31 -10.26
CA GLU A 195 3.12 9.17 -10.61
C GLU A 195 1.82 8.50 -10.18
N GLU A 196 0.95 9.23 -9.48
CA GLU A 196 -0.41 8.78 -9.12
C GLU A 196 -1.29 8.55 -10.35
N ASP A 197 -0.92 9.09 -11.51
CA ASP A 197 -1.72 9.14 -12.74
C ASP A 197 -1.13 8.33 -13.92
N GLY A 198 -0.23 7.38 -13.62
CA GLY A 198 0.47 6.55 -14.62
C GLY A 198 -0.12 5.16 -14.83
N THR A 199 0.30 4.46 -15.88
CA THR A 199 0.06 3.01 -16.03
C THR A 199 1.33 2.24 -15.64
N TYR A 200 1.22 1.30 -14.71
CA TYR A 200 2.33 0.50 -14.23
C TYR A 200 2.43 -0.81 -15.01
N GLN A 201 3.62 -1.12 -15.52
CA GLN A 201 3.95 -2.47 -15.98
C GLN A 201 4.52 -3.28 -14.83
N LEU A 202 3.74 -4.24 -14.35
CA LEU A 202 4.11 -5.16 -13.29
C LEU A 202 4.53 -6.49 -13.87
N LYS A 203 5.57 -7.09 -13.31
CA LYS A 203 5.88 -8.51 -13.49
C LYS A 203 5.52 -9.26 -12.23
N ILE A 204 4.63 -10.25 -12.36
CA ILE A 204 4.15 -11.13 -11.30
C ILE A 204 4.77 -12.51 -11.55
N ALA A 205 5.65 -12.97 -10.67
CA ALA A 205 6.36 -14.24 -10.82
C ALA A 205 6.04 -15.20 -9.69
N LEU A 206 5.55 -16.40 -10.03
CA LEU A 206 5.30 -17.47 -9.06
C LEU A 206 6.64 -18.07 -8.61
N GLN A 207 6.86 -18.06 -7.31
CA GLN A 207 8.11 -18.52 -6.70
C GLN A 207 8.17 -20.04 -6.66
N HIS A 208 9.40 -20.57 -6.59
CA HIS A 208 9.69 -22.00 -6.41
C HIS A 208 9.13 -22.97 -7.48
N VAL A 209 8.55 -22.46 -8.57
CA VAL A 209 8.06 -23.26 -9.70
C VAL A 209 9.09 -23.37 -10.83
N ARG A 210 9.22 -24.56 -11.42
CA ARG A 210 10.08 -24.84 -12.58
C ARG A 210 9.32 -25.65 -13.64
N PRO A 211 9.31 -25.22 -14.92
CA PRO A 211 9.91 -24.01 -15.47
C PRO A 211 9.28 -22.72 -14.90
N ALA A 212 10.01 -21.60 -14.94
CA ALA A 212 9.54 -20.35 -14.33
C ALA A 212 8.17 -19.92 -14.89
N CYS A 213 7.22 -19.67 -13.99
CA CYS A 213 5.86 -19.20 -14.29
C CYS A 213 5.71 -17.73 -13.89
N TRP A 214 5.38 -16.87 -14.85
CA TRP A 214 5.19 -15.43 -14.60
C TRP A 214 4.26 -14.78 -15.63
N ARG A 215 3.71 -13.62 -15.27
CA ARG A 215 2.83 -12.78 -16.08
C ARG A 215 3.33 -11.33 -16.03
N ARG A 216 3.18 -10.60 -17.13
CA ARG A 216 3.39 -9.14 -17.19
C ARG A 216 2.07 -8.47 -17.47
N VAL A 217 1.66 -7.60 -16.56
CA VAL A 217 0.37 -6.92 -16.62
C VAL A 217 0.57 -5.41 -16.60
N LEU A 218 -0.28 -4.70 -17.31
CA LEU A 218 -0.45 -3.25 -17.21
C LEU A 218 -1.64 -2.98 -16.30
N MET A 219 -1.48 -2.08 -15.33
CA MET A 219 -2.55 -1.65 -14.41
C MET A 219 -2.42 -0.16 -14.12
N SER A 220 -3.51 0.50 -13.72
CA SER A 220 -3.45 1.89 -13.25
C SER A 220 -2.59 1.99 -11.98
N ALA A 221 -1.78 3.04 -11.86
CA ALA A 221 -1.04 3.35 -10.64
C ALA A 221 -1.99 3.61 -9.44
N SER A 222 -3.20 4.09 -9.72
CA SER A 222 -4.26 4.29 -8.73
C SER A 222 -5.03 3.04 -8.34
N ALA A 223 -4.81 1.90 -9.03
CA ALA A 223 -5.45 0.65 -8.66
C ALA A 223 -4.99 0.20 -7.26
N THR A 224 -5.84 -0.47 -6.52
CA THR A 224 -5.61 -0.98 -5.17
C THR A 224 -4.88 -2.32 -5.18
N LEU A 225 -4.38 -2.76 -4.03
CA LEU A 225 -3.85 -4.13 -3.90
C LEU A 225 -4.97 -5.18 -4.06
N GLY A 226 -6.20 -4.89 -3.63
CA GLY A 226 -7.36 -5.75 -3.88
C GLY A 226 -7.66 -5.94 -5.38
N GLU A 227 -7.62 -4.86 -6.18
CA GLU A 227 -7.76 -4.97 -7.64
C GLU A 227 -6.60 -5.75 -8.28
N LEU A 228 -5.38 -5.61 -7.75
CA LEU A 228 -4.24 -6.43 -8.18
C LEU A 228 -4.45 -7.91 -7.86
N HIS A 229 -5.06 -8.23 -6.73
CA HIS A 229 -5.41 -9.60 -6.37
C HIS A 229 -6.35 -10.23 -7.42
N GLU A 230 -7.44 -9.56 -7.80
CA GLU A 230 -8.36 -10.04 -8.85
C GLU A 230 -7.63 -10.30 -10.19
N VAL A 231 -6.70 -9.40 -10.55
CA VAL A 231 -5.88 -9.55 -11.77
C VAL A 231 -4.95 -10.77 -11.67
N ILE A 232 -4.37 -11.04 -10.51
CA ILE A 232 -3.53 -12.23 -10.29
C ILE A 232 -4.36 -13.50 -10.45
N GLN A 233 -5.53 -13.57 -9.82
CA GLN A 233 -6.45 -14.71 -9.91
C GLN A 233 -6.77 -15.06 -11.37
N VAL A 234 -7.16 -14.05 -12.16
CA VAL A 234 -7.45 -14.24 -13.60
C VAL A 234 -6.19 -14.61 -14.40
N ALA A 235 -5.05 -13.98 -14.12
CA ALA A 235 -3.82 -14.19 -14.88
C ALA A 235 -3.19 -15.58 -14.65
N PHE A 236 -3.44 -16.18 -13.49
CA PHE A 236 -3.00 -17.53 -13.13
C PHE A 236 -4.10 -18.59 -13.26
N ALA A 237 -5.32 -18.18 -13.61
CA ALA A 237 -6.48 -19.04 -13.82
C ALA A 237 -6.85 -19.83 -12.55
N TRP A 238 -6.97 -19.06 -11.48
CA TRP A 238 -7.27 -19.44 -10.11
C TRP A 238 -8.69 -18.97 -9.76
N ASP A 239 -9.34 -19.63 -8.82
CA ASP A 239 -10.78 -19.51 -8.57
C ASP A 239 -11.12 -18.66 -7.33
N ASP A 240 -10.10 -18.19 -6.61
CA ASP A 240 -10.23 -17.29 -5.46
C ASP A 240 -10.95 -17.91 -4.24
N ASP A 241 -10.79 -19.23 -4.05
CA ASP A 241 -11.44 -19.97 -2.97
C ASP A 241 -10.70 -19.92 -1.61
N HIS A 242 -9.50 -19.32 -1.58
CA HIS A 242 -8.61 -19.32 -0.41
C HIS A 242 -8.17 -17.91 0.03
N LEU A 243 -7.75 -17.79 1.29
CA LEU A 243 -7.24 -16.53 1.83
C LEU A 243 -5.94 -16.07 1.16
N HIS A 244 -5.76 -14.75 1.08
CA HIS A 244 -4.54 -14.13 0.57
C HIS A 244 -4.08 -12.93 1.38
N GLY A 245 -2.88 -12.46 1.05
CA GLY A 245 -2.39 -11.18 1.54
C GLY A 245 -1.11 -10.73 0.85
N PHE A 246 -0.83 -9.45 0.96
CA PHE A 246 0.36 -8.79 0.42
C PHE A 246 1.32 -8.41 1.54
N THR A 247 2.61 -8.55 1.28
CA THR A 247 3.68 -8.00 2.11
C THR A 247 4.38 -6.89 1.33
N VAL A 248 4.20 -5.64 1.77
CA VAL A 248 4.81 -4.44 1.20
C VAL A 248 5.86 -3.93 2.19
N GLY A 249 7.13 -4.19 1.90
CA GLY A 249 8.22 -3.93 2.83
C GLY A 249 8.06 -4.78 4.10
N ARG A 250 7.57 -4.16 5.19
CA ARG A 250 7.37 -4.81 6.49
C ARG A 250 5.91 -4.89 6.93
N ARG A 251 5.00 -4.35 6.13
CA ARG A 251 3.57 -4.30 6.42
C ARG A 251 2.84 -5.40 5.67
N ARG A 252 1.84 -5.98 6.32
CA ARG A 252 0.95 -6.97 5.73
C ARG A 252 -0.40 -6.33 5.45
N TYR A 253 -0.83 -6.46 4.21
CA TYR A 253 -2.12 -5.99 3.70
C TYR A 253 -2.97 -7.20 3.32
N GLY A 254 -4.27 -7.13 3.56
CA GLY A 254 -5.23 -8.17 3.25
C GLY A 254 -6.59 -7.77 3.81
N ASP A 255 -7.54 -8.69 3.79
CA ASP A 255 -8.86 -8.44 4.35
C ASP A 255 -8.78 -8.25 5.89
N PRO A 256 -9.21 -7.08 6.43
CA PRO A 256 -9.19 -6.78 7.87
C PRO A 256 -9.95 -7.78 8.75
N TYR A 257 -10.93 -8.51 8.19
CA TYR A 257 -11.67 -9.54 8.92
C TYR A 257 -10.81 -10.76 9.28
N PHE A 258 -9.65 -10.93 8.63
CA PHE A 258 -8.72 -12.05 8.85
C PHE A 258 -7.41 -11.63 9.55
N ASP A 259 -7.49 -10.65 10.46
CA ASP A 259 -6.38 -10.22 11.34
C ASP A 259 -5.18 -9.61 10.59
N PHE A 260 -5.46 -8.93 9.47
CA PHE A 260 -4.47 -8.09 8.78
C PHE A 260 -4.39 -6.70 9.41
N GLU A 261 -3.17 -6.16 9.51
CA GLU A 261 -2.91 -4.85 10.11
C GLU A 261 -3.45 -3.70 9.24
N TYR A 262 -3.52 -3.91 7.92
CA TYR A 262 -3.92 -2.89 6.95
C TYR A 262 -4.82 -3.50 5.87
N ASP A 263 -5.80 -2.71 5.43
CA ASP A 263 -6.73 -3.08 4.36
C ASP A 263 -6.06 -2.91 2.98
N GLU A 264 -6.19 -3.93 2.12
CA GLU A 264 -5.66 -3.93 0.76
C GLU A 264 -6.44 -3.04 -0.21
N HIS A 265 -7.68 -2.68 0.11
CA HIS A 265 -8.49 -1.73 -0.66
C HIS A 265 -8.18 -0.26 -0.31
N GLU A 266 -7.47 -0.01 0.80
CA GLU A 266 -7.09 1.34 1.23
C GLU A 266 -5.71 1.79 0.71
N ILE A 267 -5.00 0.93 -0.04
CA ILE A 267 -3.67 1.24 -0.57
C ILE A 267 -3.59 1.03 -2.08
N THR A 268 -3.13 2.08 -2.77
CA THR A 268 -2.90 2.04 -4.23
C THR A 268 -1.54 1.42 -4.58
N LEU A 269 -1.38 0.93 -5.81
CA LEU A 269 -0.12 0.44 -6.35
C LEU A 269 0.97 1.51 -6.29
N ALA A 270 0.64 2.76 -6.63
CA ALA A 270 1.54 3.90 -6.49
C ALA A 270 2.06 4.00 -5.05
N THR A 271 1.16 3.98 -4.06
CA THR A 271 1.53 4.06 -2.64
C THR A 271 2.31 2.83 -2.18
N ALA A 272 1.95 1.63 -2.65
CA ALA A 272 2.61 0.39 -2.27
C ALA A 272 4.05 0.32 -2.81
N PHE A 273 4.27 0.62 -4.09
CA PHE A 273 5.62 0.69 -4.68
C PHE A 273 6.42 1.90 -4.19
N ALA A 274 5.76 2.99 -3.80
CA ALA A 274 6.43 4.09 -3.13
C ALA A 274 6.88 3.73 -1.70
N ARG A 275 6.31 2.69 -1.06
CA ARG A 275 6.68 2.23 0.29
C ARG A 275 7.84 1.25 0.34
N THR A 276 8.21 0.61 -0.76
CA THR A 276 9.30 -0.35 -0.81
C THR A 276 10.03 -0.32 -2.15
N ARG A 277 11.36 -0.41 -2.12
CA ARG A 277 12.16 -0.68 -3.33
C ARG A 277 12.35 -2.16 -3.62
N LYS A 278 12.01 -3.03 -2.66
CA LYS A 278 11.95 -4.49 -2.84
C LYS A 278 10.65 -4.87 -3.53
N PRO A 279 10.61 -6.00 -4.25
CA PRO A 279 9.37 -6.55 -4.77
C PRO A 279 8.32 -6.74 -3.68
N ILE A 280 7.05 -6.57 -4.04
CA ILE A 280 5.91 -6.89 -3.18
C ILE A 280 5.70 -8.40 -3.24
N THR A 281 5.49 -9.03 -2.08
CA THR A 281 5.13 -10.46 -2.03
C THR A 281 3.62 -10.58 -1.93
N TYR A 282 3.00 -11.37 -2.79
CA TYR A 282 1.60 -11.79 -2.67
C TYR A 282 1.57 -13.27 -2.32
N THR A 283 0.91 -13.62 -1.21
CA THR A 283 0.72 -15.01 -0.79
C THR A 283 -0.74 -15.36 -0.95
N TYR A 284 -1.02 -16.44 -1.68
CA TYR A 284 -2.35 -17.01 -1.87
C TYR A 284 -2.37 -18.42 -1.31
N ASP A 285 -3.49 -18.78 -0.67
CA ASP A 285 -3.65 -20.01 0.11
C ASP A 285 -2.58 -20.16 1.20
N PHE A 286 -2.92 -19.85 2.44
CA PHE A 286 -1.97 -19.98 3.56
C PHE A 286 -1.70 -21.44 3.97
N GLY A 287 -2.47 -22.40 3.46
CA GLY A 287 -2.18 -23.82 3.57
C GLY A 287 -1.02 -24.21 2.66
N ASP A 288 -1.18 -23.94 1.36
CA ASP A 288 -0.21 -24.34 0.32
C ASP A 288 0.93 -23.33 0.10
N ASP A 289 0.79 -22.10 0.62
CA ASP A 289 1.78 -21.03 0.63
C ASP A 289 2.26 -20.64 -0.78
N TRP A 290 1.32 -20.45 -1.71
CA TRP A 290 1.65 -20.01 -3.06
C TRP A 290 2.11 -18.55 -3.07
N ARG A 291 3.41 -18.34 -3.28
CA ARG A 291 4.02 -17.00 -3.24
C ARG A 291 4.32 -16.46 -4.62
N HIS A 292 3.84 -15.26 -4.88
CA HIS A 292 4.21 -14.44 -6.01
C HIS A 292 5.10 -13.27 -5.59
N GLU A 293 6.09 -12.99 -6.43
CA GLU A 293 6.91 -11.78 -6.34
C GLU A 293 6.49 -10.81 -7.43
N ILE A 294 6.15 -9.59 -7.02
CA ILE A 294 5.58 -8.54 -7.86
C ILE A 294 6.56 -7.38 -7.95
N THR A 295 7.05 -7.12 -9.15
CA THR A 295 8.03 -6.06 -9.43
C THR A 295 7.45 -5.03 -10.39
N LEU A 296 7.58 -3.75 -10.07
CA LEU A 296 7.35 -2.66 -11.01
C LEU A 296 8.53 -2.59 -11.99
N GLU A 297 8.28 -2.93 -13.27
CA GLU A 297 9.33 -2.91 -14.31
C GLU A 297 9.47 -1.52 -14.96
N LYS A 298 8.34 -0.81 -15.16
CA LYS A 298 8.31 0.54 -15.73
C LYS A 298 6.96 1.23 -15.51
N VAL A 299 6.98 2.55 -15.51
CA VAL A 299 5.78 3.39 -15.69
C VAL A 299 5.66 3.71 -17.19
N VAL A 300 4.46 3.55 -17.74
CA VAL A 300 4.16 3.85 -19.15
C VAL A 300 3.06 4.90 -19.23
N GLU A 301 3.16 5.75 -20.25
CA GLU A 301 2.12 6.72 -20.60
C GLU A 301 0.79 5.98 -20.83
N PRO A 302 -0.31 6.44 -20.21
CA PRO A 302 -1.61 5.81 -20.40
C PRO A 302 -1.98 5.84 -21.89
N ALA A 303 -2.35 4.69 -22.45
CA ALA A 303 -3.06 4.71 -23.72
C ALA A 303 -4.44 5.33 -23.46
N PRO A 304 -4.94 6.27 -24.29
CA PRO A 304 -6.19 7.01 -24.06
C PRO A 304 -7.48 6.15 -24.02
N ALA A 305 -7.36 4.83 -24.02
CA ALA A 305 -8.44 3.84 -23.93
C ALA A 305 -8.14 2.66 -22.98
N ALA A 306 -7.08 2.72 -22.15
CA ALA A 306 -6.65 1.61 -21.30
C ALA A 306 -6.73 1.98 -19.81
N THR A 307 -7.94 2.03 -19.27
CA THR A 307 -8.20 1.93 -17.82
C THR A 307 -8.16 0.47 -17.34
N ASP A 308 -8.30 -0.48 -18.26
CA ASP A 308 -8.43 -1.90 -17.94
C ASP A 308 -7.07 -2.60 -17.75
N PRO A 309 -6.99 -3.58 -16.86
CA PRO A 309 -5.79 -4.40 -16.72
C PRO A 309 -5.54 -5.25 -17.98
N ILE A 310 -4.30 -5.26 -18.49
CA ILE A 310 -3.93 -6.01 -19.69
C ILE A 310 -2.68 -6.85 -19.45
N CYS A 311 -2.77 -8.15 -19.70
CA CYS A 311 -1.61 -9.04 -19.79
C CYS A 311 -0.89 -8.83 -21.13
N VAL A 312 0.30 -8.22 -21.08
CA VAL A 312 1.10 -7.91 -22.28
C VAL A 312 2.04 -9.05 -22.68
N ASP A 313 2.47 -9.85 -21.70
CA ASP A 313 3.45 -10.92 -21.89
C ASP A 313 3.39 -11.93 -20.73
N GLY A 314 3.98 -13.10 -20.90
CA GLY A 314 3.95 -14.15 -19.88
C GLY A 314 4.67 -15.41 -20.33
N ARG A 315 4.98 -16.29 -19.38
CA ARG A 315 5.59 -17.59 -19.65
C ARG A 315 5.26 -18.58 -18.53
N GLY A 316 5.23 -19.86 -18.89
CA GLY A 316 5.10 -20.95 -17.94
C GLY A 316 3.64 -21.19 -17.57
N ASP A 317 3.33 -22.47 -17.41
CA ASP A 317 2.00 -22.92 -17.08
C ASP A 317 1.73 -22.64 -15.59
N ALA A 318 0.50 -22.32 -15.23
CA ALA A 318 0.10 -22.09 -13.85
C ALA A 318 -0.37 -23.40 -13.21
N PRO A 319 -0.07 -23.68 -11.93
CA PRO A 319 -0.63 -24.84 -11.24
C PRO A 319 -2.14 -24.64 -11.08
N VAL A 320 -2.91 -25.72 -11.22
CA VAL A 320 -4.33 -25.73 -10.86
C VAL A 320 -4.45 -25.72 -9.34
N GLU A 321 -5.40 -24.96 -8.79
CA GLU A 321 -5.72 -24.96 -7.36
C GLU A 321 -6.18 -26.34 -6.88
N ASP A 322 -5.90 -26.66 -5.61
CA ASP A 322 -6.29 -27.92 -4.96
C ASP A 322 -5.92 -29.19 -5.75
N CYS A 323 -4.78 -29.18 -6.45
CA CYS A 323 -4.27 -30.41 -7.04
C CYS A 323 -3.80 -31.35 -5.90
N GLY A 324 -4.70 -32.25 -5.47
CA GLY A 324 -4.37 -33.31 -4.52
C GLY A 324 -3.22 -34.21 -4.99
N ASP A 325 -2.81 -35.13 -4.13
CA ASP A 325 -1.61 -35.99 -4.27
C ASP A 325 -1.46 -36.78 -5.59
N ASP A 326 -2.50 -36.83 -6.43
CA ASP A 326 -2.52 -37.52 -7.72
C ASP A 326 -2.46 -36.54 -8.91
N GLU A 327 -1.22 -36.27 -9.34
CA GLU A 327 -0.77 -35.48 -10.50
C GLU A 327 -1.09 -33.98 -10.51
N ALA A 328 -0.03 -33.15 -10.45
CA ALA A 328 -0.10 -31.71 -10.66
C ALA A 328 -0.67 -31.39 -12.05
N ALA A 329 -1.90 -30.88 -12.09
CA ALA A 329 -2.50 -30.33 -13.29
C ALA A 329 -1.98 -28.91 -13.53
N TRP A 330 -1.65 -28.59 -14.79
CA TRP A 330 -1.10 -27.29 -15.18
C TRP A 330 -1.96 -26.66 -16.26
N ILE A 331 -2.26 -25.37 -16.10
CA ILE A 331 -2.99 -24.55 -17.07
C ILE A 331 -1.98 -23.85 -17.98
N ALA A 332 -2.05 -24.17 -19.27
CA ALA A 332 -1.18 -23.58 -20.27
C ALA A 332 -1.33 -22.05 -20.32
N PHE A 333 -0.22 -21.34 -20.49
CA PHE A 333 -0.26 -19.90 -20.65
C PHE A 333 -1.03 -19.49 -21.92
N ASP A 334 -2.17 -18.82 -21.73
CA ASP A 334 -2.99 -18.26 -22.82
C ASP A 334 -3.22 -16.76 -22.62
N LYS A 335 -2.38 -15.95 -23.27
CA LYS A 335 -2.50 -14.49 -23.22
C LYS A 335 -3.84 -13.97 -23.73
N VAL A 336 -4.40 -14.59 -24.77
CA VAL A 336 -5.66 -14.13 -25.38
C VAL A 336 -6.83 -14.42 -24.45
N GLY A 337 -6.88 -15.63 -23.88
CA GLY A 337 -7.88 -16.02 -22.88
C GLY A 337 -7.78 -15.22 -21.59
N ILE A 338 -6.56 -14.92 -21.12
CA ILE A 338 -6.33 -14.02 -19.97
C ILE A 338 -6.90 -12.63 -20.27
N ASN A 339 -6.52 -11.99 -21.37
CA ASN A 339 -7.02 -10.65 -21.69
C ASN A 339 -8.54 -10.61 -21.94
N THR A 340 -9.12 -11.67 -22.48
CA THR A 340 -10.57 -11.80 -22.62
C THR A 340 -11.28 -11.80 -21.26
N ARG A 341 -10.68 -12.44 -20.25
CA ARG A 341 -11.21 -12.45 -18.87
C ARG A 341 -10.94 -11.12 -18.16
N LEU A 342 -9.74 -10.54 -18.29
CA LEU A 342 -9.39 -9.25 -17.68
C LEU A 342 -10.26 -8.09 -18.20
N ALA A 343 -10.64 -8.12 -19.48
CA ALA A 343 -11.57 -7.13 -20.04
C ALA A 343 -12.96 -7.15 -19.36
N ARG A 344 -13.35 -8.27 -18.74
CA ARG A 344 -14.59 -8.36 -17.95
C ARG A 344 -14.44 -7.73 -16.56
N LEU A 345 -13.22 -7.66 -16.03
CA LEU A 345 -12.92 -6.94 -14.78
C LEU A 345 -12.90 -5.43 -15.01
N GLY A 346 -12.15 -4.96 -16.00
CA GLY A 346 -11.91 -3.52 -16.23
C GLY A 346 -13.14 -2.72 -16.69
N GLY A 347 -13.95 -3.26 -17.62
CA GLY A 347 -15.15 -2.58 -18.12
C GLY A 347 -16.38 -2.70 -17.22
N GLY A 348 -16.40 -3.67 -16.29
CA GLY A 348 -17.57 -4.00 -15.50
C GLY A 348 -17.69 -3.21 -14.19
N GLY A 349 -16.59 -2.98 -13.48
CA GLY A 349 -16.61 -2.47 -12.10
C GLY A 349 -17.07 -1.01 -11.97
N GLN A 350 -16.52 -0.10 -12.79
CA GLN A 350 -16.88 1.33 -12.72
C GLN A 350 -18.29 1.61 -13.26
N GLU A 351 -18.69 0.95 -14.35
CA GLU A 351 -20.04 1.07 -14.91
C GLU A 351 -21.07 0.43 -13.97
N ALA A 352 -20.74 -0.71 -13.35
CA ALA A 352 -21.60 -1.32 -12.34
C ALA A 352 -21.70 -0.47 -11.07
N GLN A 353 -20.60 0.13 -10.59
CA GLN A 353 -20.64 1.05 -9.44
C GLN A 353 -21.44 2.33 -9.74
N ALA A 354 -21.31 2.89 -10.94
CA ALA A 354 -22.11 4.04 -11.38
C ALA A 354 -23.60 3.67 -11.42
N ARG A 355 -23.94 2.55 -12.06
CA ARG A 355 -25.31 2.03 -12.10
C ARG A 355 -25.86 1.70 -10.72
N LEU A 356 -25.05 1.15 -9.82
CA LEU A 356 -25.46 0.83 -8.46
C LEU A 356 -25.79 2.11 -7.67
N ARG A 357 -25.01 3.19 -7.87
CA ARG A 357 -25.30 4.50 -7.29
C ARG A 357 -26.60 5.09 -7.83
N ASP A 358 -26.79 5.03 -9.15
CA ASP A 358 -28.03 5.50 -9.79
C ASP A 358 -29.24 4.72 -9.24
N ASP A 359 -29.14 3.39 -9.11
CA ASP A 359 -30.21 2.56 -8.53
C ASP A 359 -30.49 2.92 -7.06
N ILE A 360 -29.47 3.25 -6.25
CA ILE A 360 -29.68 3.74 -4.87
C ILE A 360 -30.43 5.07 -4.89
N GLU A 361 -30.08 6.01 -5.77
CA GLU A 361 -30.80 7.29 -5.90
C GLU A 361 -32.27 7.06 -6.29
N VAL A 362 -32.54 6.08 -7.16
CA VAL A 362 -33.92 5.68 -7.50
C VAL A 362 -34.66 5.13 -6.29
N ILE A 363 -34.07 4.22 -5.51
CA ILE A 363 -34.69 3.67 -4.29
C ILE A 363 -35.03 4.79 -3.31
N LEU A 364 -34.13 5.76 -3.15
CA LEU A 364 -34.27 6.86 -2.21
C LEU A 364 -35.11 8.04 -2.74
N THR A 365 -35.70 7.89 -3.93
CA THR A 365 -36.54 8.94 -4.53
C THR A 365 -37.74 9.21 -3.62
N ASP A 366 -37.92 10.48 -3.24
CA ASP A 366 -38.96 10.97 -2.31
C ASP A 366 -38.89 10.43 -0.87
N ALA A 367 -37.78 9.79 -0.46
CA ALA A 367 -37.57 9.34 0.92
C ALA A 367 -36.77 10.38 1.75
N TYR A 368 -37.42 11.02 2.73
CA TYR A 368 -36.83 12.05 3.56
C TYR A 368 -36.51 11.56 4.99
N GLY A 369 -35.22 11.34 5.25
CA GLY A 369 -34.73 10.92 6.56
C GLY A 369 -34.68 9.39 6.72
N GLU A 370 -33.91 8.93 7.71
CA GLU A 370 -33.47 7.52 7.81
C GLU A 370 -34.62 6.51 7.85
N ALA A 371 -35.73 6.83 8.52
CA ALA A 371 -36.89 5.94 8.59
C ALA A 371 -37.61 5.79 7.23
N GLU A 372 -37.84 6.88 6.51
CA GLU A 372 -38.45 6.83 5.18
C GLU A 372 -37.53 6.13 4.18
N GLN A 373 -36.22 6.34 4.28
CA GLN A 373 -35.21 5.67 3.45
C GLN A 373 -35.19 4.16 3.69
N MET A 374 -35.30 3.73 4.95
CA MET A 374 -35.37 2.31 5.31
C MET A 374 -36.63 1.64 4.75
N THR A 375 -37.79 2.29 4.91
CA THR A 375 -39.05 1.81 4.34
C THR A 375 -38.99 1.75 2.80
N ALA A 376 -38.32 2.71 2.15
CA ALA A 376 -38.14 2.69 0.70
C ALA A 376 -37.28 1.50 0.24
N PHE A 377 -36.16 1.25 0.93
CA PHE A 377 -35.33 0.07 0.69
C PHE A 377 -36.12 -1.23 0.88
N GLN A 378 -36.85 -1.37 1.99
CA GLN A 378 -37.65 -2.56 2.25
C GLN A 378 -38.67 -2.79 1.12
N THR A 379 -39.36 -1.74 0.69
CA THR A 379 -40.41 -1.81 -0.34
C THR A 379 -39.84 -2.31 -1.67
N VAL A 380 -38.74 -1.73 -2.14
CA VAL A 380 -38.10 -2.17 -3.39
C VAL A 380 -37.60 -3.60 -3.27
N LEU A 381 -36.96 -3.97 -2.15
CA LEU A 381 -36.46 -5.32 -1.92
C LEU A 381 -37.59 -6.36 -1.90
N ASP A 382 -38.71 -6.10 -1.23
CA ASP A 382 -39.86 -7.02 -1.16
C ASP A 382 -40.58 -7.14 -2.52
N GLU A 383 -40.51 -6.13 -3.40
CA GLU A 383 -41.16 -6.15 -4.71
C GLU A 383 -40.27 -6.66 -5.86
N GLU A 384 -38.94 -6.53 -5.76
CA GLU A 384 -37.99 -6.98 -6.79
C GLU A 384 -37.42 -8.38 -6.51
N ILE A 385 -37.35 -8.80 -5.25
CA ILE A 385 -36.81 -10.12 -4.88
C ILE A 385 -37.95 -11.14 -4.80
N ASP A 386 -37.88 -12.16 -5.66
CA ASP A 386 -38.80 -13.30 -5.66
C ASP A 386 -38.49 -14.28 -4.51
N PHE A 387 -38.83 -13.90 -3.26
CA PHE A 387 -38.68 -14.79 -2.11
C PHE A 387 -39.55 -16.06 -2.23
N PRO A 388 -39.08 -17.24 -1.75
CA PRO A 388 -37.83 -17.44 -1.02
C PRO A 388 -36.61 -17.65 -1.92
N VAL A 389 -35.48 -17.04 -1.54
CA VAL A 389 -34.20 -17.13 -2.28
C VAL A 389 -33.11 -17.83 -1.46
N PRO A 390 -32.22 -18.61 -2.09
CA PRO A 390 -31.05 -19.17 -1.42
C PRO A 390 -30.00 -18.08 -1.14
N ALA A 391 -29.35 -18.16 0.00
CA ALA A 391 -28.25 -17.29 0.40
C ALA A 391 -27.26 -18.05 1.28
N THR A 392 -26.15 -17.42 1.60
CA THR A 392 -25.15 -17.92 2.55
C THR A 392 -25.05 -16.94 3.72
N LEU A 393 -24.95 -17.47 4.94
CA LEU A 393 -24.68 -16.70 6.16
C LEU A 393 -23.41 -17.26 6.79
N LEU A 394 -22.30 -16.52 6.75
CA LEU A 394 -21.00 -16.95 7.28
C LEU A 394 -20.62 -18.35 6.74
N GLY A 395 -20.66 -18.54 5.43
CA GLY A 395 -20.38 -19.83 4.76
C GLY A 395 -21.48 -20.90 4.91
N ASN A 396 -22.57 -20.66 5.66
CA ASN A 396 -23.63 -21.64 5.84
C ASN A 396 -24.84 -21.37 4.93
N PRO A 397 -25.33 -22.37 4.17
CA PRO A 397 -26.47 -22.19 3.31
C PRO A 397 -27.76 -21.97 4.10
N VAL A 398 -28.48 -20.92 3.75
CA VAL A 398 -29.77 -20.53 4.31
C VAL A 398 -30.76 -20.21 3.18
N VAL A 399 -32.04 -20.24 3.51
CA VAL A 399 -33.11 -19.77 2.62
C VAL A 399 -33.73 -18.54 3.25
N VAL A 400 -33.64 -17.41 2.56
CA VAL A 400 -34.27 -16.15 2.96
C VAL A 400 -35.73 -16.20 2.50
N THR A 401 -36.65 -15.93 3.42
CA THR A 401 -38.10 -16.05 3.18
C THR A 401 -38.84 -14.72 3.15
N GLY A 402 -38.12 -13.61 3.33
CA GLY A 402 -38.65 -12.24 3.36
C GLY A 402 -37.86 -11.36 4.32
N LEU A 403 -38.13 -10.06 4.27
CA LEU A 403 -37.47 -9.03 5.08
C LEU A 403 -38.42 -8.43 6.12
N VAL A 404 -37.84 -7.83 7.16
CA VAL A 404 -38.55 -7.09 8.20
C VAL A 404 -37.67 -5.93 8.65
N GLU A 405 -38.20 -4.71 8.69
CA GLU A 405 -37.54 -3.56 9.30
C GLU A 405 -37.51 -3.69 10.84
N ASP A 406 -36.35 -3.37 11.43
CA ASP A 406 -36.16 -3.23 12.87
C ASP A 406 -36.27 -1.74 13.27
N ASP A 407 -37.47 -1.30 13.67
CA ASP A 407 -37.79 0.09 14.03
C ASP A 407 -36.84 0.69 15.10
N ALA A 408 -36.19 -0.16 15.90
CA ALA A 408 -35.28 0.28 16.96
C ALA A 408 -33.87 0.58 16.46
N THR A 409 -33.40 -0.16 15.45
CA THR A 409 -32.05 -0.03 14.89
C THR A 409 -32.01 0.63 13.52
N LEU A 410 -33.17 0.83 12.88
CA LEU A 410 -33.30 1.27 11.50
C LEU A 410 -32.45 0.40 10.56
N GLU A 411 -32.58 -0.93 10.70
CA GLU A 411 -31.89 -1.91 9.85
C GLU A 411 -32.88 -2.96 9.33
N LEU A 412 -32.61 -3.50 8.14
CA LEU A 412 -33.33 -4.65 7.61
C LEU A 412 -32.83 -5.97 8.20
N ARG A 413 -33.78 -6.76 8.66
CA ARG A 413 -33.59 -8.13 9.13
C ARG A 413 -34.16 -9.12 8.13
N ALA A 414 -33.39 -10.13 7.78
CA ALA A 414 -33.82 -11.22 6.91
C ALA A 414 -34.39 -12.40 7.72
N ARG A 415 -35.55 -12.91 7.32
CA ARG A 415 -36.12 -14.14 7.90
C ARG A 415 -35.50 -15.36 7.23
N CYS A 416 -34.56 -15.99 7.92
CA CYS A 416 -33.80 -17.11 7.38
C CYS A 416 -34.26 -18.47 7.94
N LYS A 417 -34.24 -19.49 7.06
CA LYS A 417 -34.42 -20.90 7.40
C LYS A 417 -33.24 -21.70 6.86
N GLY A 418 -32.47 -22.32 7.75
CA GLY A 418 -31.38 -23.22 7.40
C GLY A 418 -31.14 -24.25 8.50
N LYS A 419 -30.22 -25.17 8.25
CA LYS A 419 -29.83 -26.20 9.24
C LYS A 419 -29.17 -25.60 10.48
N HIS A 420 -28.47 -24.46 10.31
CA HIS A 420 -27.65 -23.80 11.33
C HIS A 420 -28.12 -22.38 11.69
N ALA A 421 -29.11 -21.84 10.97
CA ALA A 421 -29.69 -20.52 11.24
C ALA A 421 -31.21 -20.58 11.11
N LYS A 422 -31.93 -20.20 12.17
CA LYS A 422 -33.40 -20.09 12.16
C LYS A 422 -33.80 -18.86 12.96
N GLY A 423 -34.25 -17.82 12.28
CA GLY A 423 -34.60 -16.56 12.93
C GLY A 423 -34.38 -15.35 12.03
N LEU A 424 -34.43 -14.18 12.66
CA LEU A 424 -34.05 -12.91 12.06
C LEU A 424 -32.53 -12.75 12.14
N VAL A 425 -31.90 -12.46 11.02
CA VAL A 425 -30.47 -12.11 10.92
C VAL A 425 -30.35 -10.76 10.24
N SER A 426 -29.20 -10.08 10.40
CA SER A 426 -28.94 -8.86 9.63
C SER A 426 -29.00 -9.17 8.13
N PHE A 427 -29.73 -8.37 7.36
CA PHE A 427 -29.75 -8.54 5.91
C PHE A 427 -28.37 -8.27 5.29
N ALA A 428 -27.60 -7.33 5.86
CA ALA A 428 -26.26 -6.96 5.40
C ALA A 428 -25.19 -8.05 5.62
N ASP A 429 -25.49 -9.08 6.42
CA ASP A 429 -24.55 -10.18 6.71
C ASP A 429 -24.79 -11.39 5.78
N LEU A 430 -25.68 -11.25 4.79
CA LEU A 430 -26.00 -12.32 3.85
C LEU A 430 -25.20 -12.20 2.57
N GLU A 431 -24.86 -13.35 2.01
CA GLU A 431 -24.22 -13.44 0.70
C GLU A 431 -25.19 -14.10 -0.28
N PHE A 432 -25.35 -13.49 -1.44
CA PHE A 432 -26.19 -13.98 -2.51
C PHE A 432 -25.35 -14.37 -3.71
N ARG A 433 -25.91 -15.20 -4.59
CA ARG A 433 -25.23 -15.62 -5.81
C ARG A 433 -24.94 -14.39 -6.69
N PRO A 434 -23.69 -14.14 -7.11
CA PRO A 434 -23.36 -13.00 -7.97
C PRO A 434 -24.16 -12.98 -9.28
N GLY A 435 -24.50 -11.78 -9.74
CA GLY A 435 -25.22 -11.56 -11.01
C GLY A 435 -26.72 -11.85 -10.95
N THR A 436 -27.30 -11.98 -9.75
CA THR A 436 -28.75 -12.05 -9.53
C THR A 436 -29.32 -10.71 -9.04
N VAL A 437 -30.65 -10.56 -9.08
CA VAL A 437 -31.32 -9.33 -8.62
C VAL A 437 -31.13 -9.14 -7.12
N GLU A 438 -31.26 -10.21 -6.34
CA GLU A 438 -31.07 -10.19 -4.89
C GLU A 438 -29.63 -9.85 -4.49
N SER A 439 -28.62 -10.30 -5.25
CA SER A 439 -27.22 -9.91 -5.01
C SER A 439 -26.97 -8.43 -5.32
N TRP A 440 -27.58 -7.90 -6.37
CA TRP A 440 -27.45 -6.48 -6.75
C TRP A 440 -28.11 -5.55 -5.74
N LEU A 441 -29.35 -5.84 -5.35
CA LEU A 441 -30.07 -5.01 -4.39
C LEU A 441 -29.50 -5.14 -2.96
N HIS A 442 -28.95 -6.31 -2.62
CA HIS A 442 -28.16 -6.46 -1.41
C HIS A 442 -26.91 -5.55 -1.44
N ALA A 443 -26.17 -5.52 -2.55
CA ALA A 443 -25.02 -4.63 -2.70
C ALA A 443 -25.41 -3.14 -2.59
N ALA A 444 -26.56 -2.75 -3.14
CA ALA A 444 -27.10 -1.39 -3.00
C ALA A 444 -27.38 -1.03 -1.53
N TYR A 445 -28.01 -1.94 -0.78
CA TYR A 445 -28.31 -1.77 0.64
C TYR A 445 -27.03 -1.68 1.50
N VAL A 446 -26.06 -2.56 1.28
CA VAL A 446 -24.75 -2.54 1.99
C VAL A 446 -24.00 -1.24 1.70
N THR A 447 -24.02 -0.78 0.44
CA THR A 447 -23.41 0.49 0.03
C THR A 447 -24.10 1.70 0.70
N TYR A 448 -25.43 1.69 0.81
CA TYR A 448 -26.19 2.71 1.52
C TYR A 448 -25.79 2.80 3.01
N LEU A 449 -25.52 1.67 3.66
CA LEU A 449 -25.00 1.64 5.03
C LEU A 449 -23.53 2.11 5.18
N GLY A 450 -22.91 2.55 4.08
CA GLY A 450 -21.51 2.99 4.06
C GLY A 450 -20.50 1.85 4.13
N ARG A 451 -20.90 0.62 3.79
CA ARG A 451 -20.04 -0.57 3.75
C ARG A 451 -19.70 -0.92 2.30
N SER A 452 -18.55 -1.54 2.09
CA SER A 452 -18.15 -2.04 0.76
C SER A 452 -18.81 -3.39 0.48
N PRO A 453 -19.61 -3.53 -0.59
CA PRO A 453 -20.17 -4.83 -0.96
C PRO A 453 -19.11 -5.75 -1.57
N SER A 454 -19.21 -7.05 -1.29
CA SER A 454 -18.38 -8.09 -1.90
C SER A 454 -18.79 -8.34 -3.36
N GLY A 455 -18.03 -7.78 -4.30
CA GLY A 455 -18.18 -8.00 -5.75
C GLY A 455 -19.51 -7.50 -6.35
N VAL A 456 -19.47 -6.48 -7.21
CA VAL A 456 -20.67 -5.90 -7.83
C VAL A 456 -20.81 -6.40 -9.27
N THR A 457 -21.64 -7.44 -9.48
CA THR A 457 -21.95 -7.96 -10.82
C THR A 457 -23.40 -7.66 -11.21
N PRO A 458 -23.65 -6.90 -12.30
CA PRO A 458 -25.01 -6.55 -12.72
C PRO A 458 -25.80 -7.77 -13.21
N PRO A 459 -27.08 -7.90 -12.84
CA PRO A 459 -27.93 -8.96 -13.34
C PRO A 459 -28.24 -8.74 -14.83
N SER A 460 -27.88 -9.73 -15.64
CA SER A 460 -27.93 -9.65 -17.11
C SER A 460 -29.34 -9.63 -17.74
N THR A 461 -30.38 -9.99 -16.98
CA THR A 461 -31.76 -10.15 -17.47
C THR A 461 -32.78 -9.30 -16.69
N TRP A 462 -32.32 -8.34 -15.90
CA TRP A 462 -33.18 -7.47 -15.10
C TRP A 462 -33.23 -6.07 -15.71
N ASP A 463 -34.44 -5.58 -15.95
CA ASP A 463 -34.70 -4.26 -16.58
C ASP A 463 -34.42 -3.08 -15.64
N GLY A 464 -33.82 -3.35 -14.47
CA GLY A 464 -33.46 -2.36 -13.45
C GLY A 464 -34.67 -1.78 -12.74
N LEU A 465 -34.45 -0.67 -12.02
CA LEU A 465 -35.50 0.02 -11.27
C LEU A 465 -36.32 1.02 -12.10
N THR A 466 -36.35 0.84 -13.43
CA THR A 466 -37.02 1.78 -14.34
C THR A 466 -38.50 2.00 -14.00
N ARG A 467 -39.17 1.01 -13.39
CA ARG A 467 -40.58 1.12 -12.93
C ARG A 467 -40.81 2.07 -11.76
N TRP A 468 -39.74 2.43 -11.04
CA TRP A 468 -39.76 3.32 -9.87
C TRP A 468 -39.48 4.78 -10.23
N LEU A 469 -39.16 5.08 -11.50
CA LEU A 469 -38.88 6.43 -12.01
C LEU A 469 -40.13 7.23 -12.41
N SER A 470 -41.34 6.68 -12.24
CA SER A 470 -42.62 7.27 -12.66
C SER A 470 -43.49 7.62 -11.48
#